data_AF-E4XKY6-F1
#
_entry.id   AF-E4XKY6-F1
#
_cell.length_a   1.000
_cell.length_b   1.000
_cell.length_c   1.000
_cell.angle_alpha   90.00
_cell.angle_beta   90.00
_cell.angle_gamma   90.00
#
_symmetry.space_group_name_H-M   'P 1'
#
loop_
_entity.id
_entity.type
_entity.pdbx_description
1 polymer ?
#
loop_
_entity_poly.entity_id
_entity_poly.type
_entity_poly.pdbx_seq_one_letter_code
_entity_poly.pdbx_strand_id
1 'polypeptide(L)'
;MLKSVIILVGIANCALENKTKLNYEDYDDERSASRYLMDYPICTSVEECADVNGCSGKIFTETEGSIQVSDYSSRFNCRWEVRAPAGQQISIIVDEGSFFGIEHSSVCGADGLKIHGQEEDELVGFGRICSSGKSTTTPYNGMSAHKTKGGVKIQSKLFREWLELDTDHLVVGFDSDQDTEGAGFLLRWRFEESATTTTVVTSTGYPPEPGTTILADFENDLEDVFTEMIHSDRHELANRHLERLLNRFQSGLSRCPNGDQTEREIIGPDPAVFDPVNIDGIEQEWNRVNSELLEGCELAYMVNNGMDYSSTSWPRRIRRFMDRIRRHMGLEELGQTSLESISIHFSS
;
A
#
# COMPACT_ATOMS: atom_id res chain seq x y z
N MET A 1 24.98 -27.37 23.79
CA MET A 1 26.28 -26.83 24.20
C MET A 1 26.82 -26.05 23.00
N LEU A 2 26.57 -24.75 23.00
CA LEU A 2 27.53 -23.71 23.39
C LEU A 2 28.51 -23.40 22.25
N LYS A 3 28.21 -22.33 21.52
CA LYS A 3 29.14 -21.23 21.29
C LYS A 3 28.33 -19.96 21.03
N SER A 4 27.93 -19.37 22.15
CA SER A 4 27.60 -17.97 22.28
C SER A 4 28.89 -17.21 22.65
N VAL A 5 28.92 -15.91 22.34
CA VAL A 5 29.64 -14.81 23.02
C VAL A 5 31.06 -14.47 22.53
N ILE A 6 31.29 -13.14 22.50
CA ILE A 6 32.50 -12.30 22.33
C ILE A 6 32.66 -11.81 20.87
N ILE A 7 32.32 -10.56 20.47
CA ILE A 7 32.56 -9.24 21.11
C ILE A 7 31.42 -8.23 20.81
N LEU A 8 30.79 -7.74 21.86
CA LEU A 8 30.39 -6.33 22.01
C LEU A 8 31.59 -5.59 22.60
N VAL A 9 32.02 -4.46 22.01
CA VAL A 9 32.42 -3.19 22.67
C VAL A 9 32.86 -2.18 21.58
N GLY A 10 32.18 -1.03 21.56
CA GLY A 10 32.50 0.17 20.76
C GLY A 10 31.42 0.41 19.70
N ILE A 11 30.36 1.20 19.91
CA ILE A 11 30.25 2.44 20.67
C ILE A 11 28.82 2.53 21.23
N ALA A 12 28.71 2.44 22.57
CA ALA A 12 27.62 3.07 23.29
C ALA A 12 28.06 4.51 23.59
N ASN A 13 27.47 5.47 22.88
CA ASN A 13 27.27 6.86 23.32
C ASN A 13 26.45 7.61 22.26
N CYS A 14 25.14 7.38 22.23
CA CYS A 14 24.13 8.41 21.96
C CYS A 14 22.73 7.83 22.18
N ALA A 15 22.40 7.53 23.43
CA ALA A 15 21.02 7.51 23.89
C ALA A 15 20.98 8.27 25.21
N LEU A 16 19.95 9.11 25.36
CA LEU A 16 19.62 9.97 26.50
C LEU A 16 20.12 11.42 26.37
N GLU A 17 19.43 12.19 25.54
CA GLU A 17 18.71 13.40 25.99
C GLU A 17 17.94 14.01 24.81
N ASN A 18 16.65 13.65 24.69
CA ASN A 18 15.58 14.61 24.44
C ASN A 18 14.22 13.90 24.47
N LYS A 19 13.64 13.82 25.67
CA LYS A 19 12.19 13.86 25.81
C LYS A 19 11.77 15.30 25.52
N THR A 20 11.44 15.59 24.28
CA THR A 20 10.65 16.76 23.92
C THR A 20 9.47 16.28 23.11
N LYS A 21 8.29 16.68 23.58
CA LYS A 21 6.99 16.53 22.93
C LYS A 21 7.14 16.66 21.41
N LEU A 22 6.67 15.66 20.67
CA LEU A 22 6.40 15.83 19.25
C LEU A 22 5.27 16.87 19.13
N ASN A 23 5.66 18.12 18.93
CA ASN A 23 4.79 19.18 18.48
C ASN A 23 4.34 18.83 17.06
N TYR A 24 3.03 18.68 16.91
CA TYR A 24 2.30 18.62 15.67
C TYR A 24 2.24 20.03 15.06
N GLU A 25 3.39 20.63 14.73
CA GLU A 25 3.48 21.97 14.13
C GLU A 25 4.76 22.03 13.29
N ASP A 26 4.72 21.51 12.05
CA ASP A 26 5.58 22.04 10.97
C ASP A 26 5.03 21.61 9.59
N TYR A 27 4.02 22.34 9.10
CA TYR A 27 3.64 22.41 7.69
C TYR A 27 2.94 23.75 7.41
N ASP A 28 3.57 24.86 7.82
CA ASP A 28 3.16 26.20 7.40
C ASP A 28 3.87 26.57 6.08
N ASP A 29 3.30 26.13 4.96
CA ASP A 29 3.49 26.79 3.67
C ASP A 29 2.37 27.82 3.47
N GLU A 30 2.57 29.02 4.01
CA GLU A 30 1.65 30.18 3.93
C GLU A 30 1.43 30.73 2.50
N ARG A 31 1.65 29.94 1.43
CA ARG A 31 1.38 30.35 0.04
C ARG A 31 0.35 29.50 -0.72
N SER A 32 -0.44 28.71 -0.01
CA SER A 32 -1.70 28.16 -0.54
C SER A 32 -2.74 28.03 0.57
N ALA A 33 -3.49 29.10 0.84
CA ALA A 33 -4.67 29.08 1.73
C ALA A 33 -5.88 28.32 1.11
N SER A 34 -5.62 27.35 0.23
CA SER A 34 -6.59 26.39 -0.27
C SER A 34 -6.41 25.15 0.58
N ARG A 35 -7.47 24.72 1.30
CA ARG A 35 -7.51 23.46 2.07
C ARG A 35 -7.17 22.28 1.16
N TYR A 36 -5.89 22.04 0.91
CA TYR A 36 -5.45 20.83 0.26
C TYR A 36 -5.34 19.73 1.31
N LEU A 37 -6.22 18.73 1.18
CA LEU A 37 -5.90 17.32 1.42
C LEU A 37 -5.65 16.89 2.86
N MET A 38 -6.71 16.83 3.67
CA MET A 38 -6.74 15.84 4.75
C MET A 38 -7.14 14.50 4.15
N ASP A 39 -6.27 13.49 4.32
CA ASP A 39 -6.59 12.14 3.87
C ASP A 39 -7.66 11.47 4.74
N TYR A 40 -7.69 11.88 6.01
CA TYR A 40 -8.60 11.44 7.05
C TYR A 40 -9.76 12.43 7.21
N PRO A 41 -10.89 11.99 7.81
CA PRO A 41 -11.95 12.91 8.24
C PRO A 41 -11.37 14.02 9.13
N ILE A 42 -11.86 15.25 8.99
CA ILE A 42 -11.41 16.36 9.84
C ILE A 42 -11.73 16.08 11.31
N CYS A 43 -12.86 15.44 11.58
CA CYS A 43 -13.25 15.04 12.93
C CYS A 43 -12.63 13.70 13.33
N THR A 44 -11.98 13.72 14.48
CA THR A 44 -11.34 12.55 15.10
C THR A 44 -12.32 11.60 15.75
N SER A 45 -13.55 12.05 16.04
CA SER A 45 -14.64 11.20 16.54
C SER A 45 -16.02 11.69 16.06
N VAL A 46 -17.04 10.87 16.26
CA VAL A 46 -18.43 11.24 15.96
C VAL A 46 -18.87 12.42 16.82
N GLU A 47 -18.50 12.43 18.10
CA GLU A 47 -18.87 13.45 19.08
C GLU A 47 -18.25 14.82 18.76
N GLU A 48 -17.06 14.85 18.16
CA GLU A 48 -16.41 16.11 17.76
C GLU A 48 -17.17 16.82 16.64
N CYS A 49 -17.76 16.04 15.73
CA CYS A 49 -18.51 16.55 14.58
C CYS A 49 -20.01 16.71 14.86
N ALA A 50 -20.53 16.05 15.89
CA ALA A 50 -21.94 16.14 16.26
C ALA A 50 -22.31 17.58 16.61
N ASP A 51 -23.42 18.05 16.04
CA ASP A 51 -23.96 19.41 16.19
C ASP A 51 -23.09 20.54 15.61
N VAL A 52 -22.04 20.22 14.86
CA VAL A 52 -21.21 21.19 14.13
C VAL A 52 -21.73 21.28 12.68
N ASN A 53 -22.06 22.49 12.23
CA ASN A 53 -22.48 22.78 10.85
C ASN A 53 -23.64 21.88 10.33
N GLY A 54 -24.54 21.44 11.21
CA GLY A 54 -25.68 20.61 10.83
C GLY A 54 -25.37 19.11 10.67
N CYS A 55 -24.16 18.67 11.01
CA CYS A 55 -23.84 17.26 11.14
C CYS A 55 -24.49 16.68 12.40
N SER A 56 -25.28 15.62 12.26
CA SER A 56 -25.76 14.89 13.43
C SER A 56 -24.69 14.00 14.03
N GLY A 57 -23.85 13.38 13.17
CA GLY A 57 -22.88 12.36 13.55
C GLY A 57 -23.56 11.15 14.20
N LYS A 58 -23.23 9.92 13.77
CA LYS A 58 -23.84 8.74 14.40
C LYS A 58 -22.96 7.51 14.30
N ILE A 59 -23.00 6.70 15.37
CA ILE A 59 -22.53 5.31 15.36
C ILE A 59 -23.73 4.41 15.05
N PHE A 60 -23.63 3.64 13.98
CA PHE A 60 -24.61 2.66 13.55
C PHE A 60 -24.14 1.26 13.94
N THR A 61 -25.08 0.44 14.41
CA THR A 61 -24.88 -0.98 14.74
C THR A 61 -25.95 -1.86 14.07
N GLU A 62 -26.82 -1.24 13.28
CA GLU A 62 -27.88 -1.89 12.52
C GLU A 62 -27.29 -2.61 11.30
N THR A 63 -27.86 -3.78 10.95
CA THR A 63 -27.35 -4.68 9.90
C THR A 63 -27.35 -4.08 8.50
N GLU A 64 -28.16 -3.06 8.27
CA GLU A 64 -28.20 -2.28 7.03
C GLU A 64 -28.66 -0.86 7.33
N GLY A 65 -28.34 0.06 6.43
CA GLY A 65 -28.82 1.43 6.54
C GLY A 65 -28.23 2.36 5.48
N SER A 66 -28.41 3.66 5.67
CA SER A 66 -27.92 4.68 4.76
C SER A 66 -27.49 5.98 5.46
N ILE A 67 -26.41 6.58 4.96
CA ILE A 67 -25.96 7.94 5.27
C ILE A 67 -26.27 8.79 4.05
N GLN A 68 -27.06 9.84 4.25
CA GLN A 68 -27.40 10.79 3.21
C GLN A 68 -27.00 12.19 3.65
N VAL A 69 -26.32 12.90 2.75
CA VAL A 69 -26.12 14.33 2.84
C VAL A 69 -26.69 14.92 1.56
N SER A 70 -27.55 15.92 1.69
CA SER A 70 -28.15 16.64 0.57
C SER A 70 -27.85 18.13 0.73
N ASP A 71 -27.60 18.81 -0.39
CA ASP A 71 -27.45 20.27 -0.45
C ASP A 71 -26.51 20.80 0.66
N TYR A 72 -25.30 20.23 0.73
CA TYR A 72 -24.36 20.54 1.81
C TYR A 72 -23.83 21.97 1.67
N SER A 73 -23.63 22.64 2.81
CA SER A 73 -23.02 23.96 2.87
C SER A 73 -21.50 23.90 2.76
N SER A 74 -20.87 25.03 2.46
CA SER A 74 -19.42 25.16 2.62
C SER A 74 -18.98 24.94 4.07
N ARG A 75 -17.76 24.44 4.26
CA ARG A 75 -17.12 24.11 5.54
C ARG A 75 -17.89 23.10 6.39
N PHE A 76 -18.73 22.29 5.76
CA PHE A 76 -19.42 21.18 6.39
C PHE A 76 -18.43 20.06 6.67
N ASN A 77 -18.42 19.54 7.89
CA ASN A 77 -17.59 18.38 8.27
C ASN A 77 -18.48 17.44 9.07
N CYS A 78 -18.45 16.16 8.75
CA CYS A 78 -19.23 15.17 9.46
C CYS A 78 -18.54 13.81 9.48
N ARG A 79 -18.77 13.07 10.56
CA ARG A 79 -18.26 11.72 10.75
C ARG A 79 -19.37 10.79 11.22
N TRP A 80 -19.44 9.63 10.59
CA TRP A 80 -20.27 8.51 10.98
C TRP A 80 -19.42 7.26 11.11
N GLU A 81 -19.89 6.32 11.92
CA GLU A 81 -19.25 5.03 12.06
C GLU A 81 -20.30 3.93 11.92
N VAL A 82 -19.93 2.83 11.28
CA VAL A 82 -20.75 1.63 11.19
C VAL A 82 -19.94 0.50 11.81
N ARG A 83 -20.49 -0.14 12.85
CA ARG A 83 -19.82 -1.18 13.63
C ARG A 83 -20.58 -2.49 13.50
N ALA A 84 -20.03 -3.39 12.70
CA ALA A 84 -20.50 -4.75 12.57
C ALA A 84 -20.06 -5.59 13.78
N PRO A 85 -20.79 -6.68 14.11
CA PRO A 85 -20.30 -7.70 15.03
C PRO A 85 -18.95 -8.27 14.57
N ALA A 86 -18.11 -8.64 15.53
CA ALA A 86 -16.81 -9.25 15.25
C ALA A 86 -16.95 -10.47 14.32
N GLY A 87 -16.14 -10.49 13.25
CA GLY A 87 -16.17 -11.55 12.23
C GLY A 87 -17.24 -11.38 11.15
N GLN A 88 -17.92 -10.23 11.09
CA GLN A 88 -18.68 -9.80 9.92
C GLN A 88 -17.92 -8.72 9.16
N GLN A 89 -18.11 -8.69 7.84
CA GLN A 89 -17.58 -7.63 6.99
C GLN A 89 -18.70 -6.66 6.60
N ILE A 90 -18.31 -5.44 6.26
CA ILE A 90 -19.25 -4.39 5.85
C ILE A 90 -19.15 -4.22 4.33
N SER A 91 -20.29 -4.36 3.65
CA SER A 91 -20.44 -3.97 2.25
C SER A 91 -21.06 -2.59 2.13
N ILE A 92 -20.60 -1.81 1.16
CA ILE A 92 -21.14 -0.47 0.87
C ILE A 92 -21.50 -0.29 -0.60
N ILE A 93 -22.33 0.71 -0.88
CA ILE A 93 -22.56 1.26 -2.21
C ILE A 93 -22.76 2.77 -2.10
N VAL A 94 -22.19 3.53 -3.04
CA VAL A 94 -22.40 4.95 -3.22
C VAL A 94 -23.28 5.15 -4.45
N ASP A 95 -24.49 5.63 -4.23
CA ASP A 95 -25.48 5.77 -5.30
C ASP A 95 -25.04 6.86 -6.28
N GLU A 96 -25.21 6.59 -7.57
CA GLU A 96 -24.97 7.55 -8.64
C GLU A 96 -26.27 8.28 -9.06
N GLY A 97 -26.16 9.22 -10.00
CA GLY A 97 -27.31 9.94 -10.53
C GLY A 97 -27.78 11.06 -9.61
N SER A 98 -29.09 11.18 -9.39
CA SER A 98 -29.67 12.27 -8.60
C SER A 98 -29.28 12.28 -7.13
N PHE A 99 -28.68 11.20 -6.63
CA PHE A 99 -28.22 11.08 -5.26
C PHE A 99 -26.75 11.47 -5.07
N PHE A 100 -26.06 11.90 -6.13
CA PHE A 100 -24.64 12.22 -6.05
C PHE A 100 -24.29 13.55 -6.73
N GLY A 101 -23.47 14.33 -6.04
CA GLY A 101 -22.90 15.57 -6.54
C GLY A 101 -21.99 16.20 -5.50
N ILE A 102 -20.77 15.70 -5.40
CA ILE A 102 -19.69 16.29 -4.60
C ILE A 102 -18.73 17.02 -5.54
N GLU A 103 -18.22 18.20 -5.20
CA GLU A 103 -17.32 18.97 -6.08
C GLU A 103 -16.16 18.13 -6.65
N HIS A 104 -15.90 18.25 -7.96
CA HIS A 104 -14.83 17.50 -8.60
C HIS A 104 -13.45 18.11 -8.32
N SER A 105 -12.52 17.28 -7.83
CA SER A 105 -11.08 17.53 -7.96
C SER A 105 -10.36 16.24 -8.34
N SER A 106 -9.18 16.35 -8.96
CA SER A 106 -8.43 15.21 -9.51
C SER A 106 -8.08 14.14 -8.46
N VAL A 107 -7.93 14.57 -7.21
CA VAL A 107 -7.60 13.76 -6.04
C VAL A 107 -8.73 13.74 -4.99
N CYS A 108 -9.89 14.33 -5.29
CA CYS A 108 -11.02 14.49 -4.36
C CYS A 108 -10.60 15.15 -3.03
N GLY A 109 -9.69 16.13 -3.10
CA GLY A 109 -9.04 16.75 -1.95
C GLY A 109 -9.68 18.06 -1.45
N ALA A 110 -10.57 18.65 -2.26
CA ALA A 110 -11.44 19.75 -1.86
C ALA A 110 -12.65 19.15 -1.10
N ASP A 111 -13.80 19.06 -1.74
CA ASP A 111 -14.91 18.27 -1.20
C ASP A 111 -14.68 16.77 -1.41
N GLY A 112 -14.96 15.97 -0.37
CA GLY A 112 -14.75 14.54 -0.49
C GLY A 112 -15.43 13.73 0.59
N LEU A 113 -15.99 12.59 0.18
CA LEU A 113 -16.44 11.49 1.03
C LEU A 113 -15.27 10.54 1.28
N LYS A 114 -14.84 10.42 2.53
CA LYS A 114 -13.74 9.60 3.01
C LYS A 114 -14.30 8.29 3.55
N ILE A 115 -13.75 7.17 3.10
CA ILE A 115 -14.20 5.83 3.48
C ILE A 115 -12.96 5.08 4.01
N HIS A 116 -12.98 4.74 5.29
CA HIS A 116 -11.88 4.08 5.99
C HIS A 116 -12.38 2.90 6.82
N GLY A 117 -11.53 1.92 7.10
CA GLY A 117 -11.71 0.97 8.19
C GLY A 117 -10.93 1.45 9.41
N GLN A 118 -11.44 1.18 10.60
CA GLN A 118 -10.66 1.31 11.84
C GLN A 118 -9.98 -0.03 12.12
N GLU A 119 -8.66 0.00 12.27
CA GLU A 119 -7.85 -1.15 12.68
C GLU A 119 -6.97 -0.73 13.86
N GLU A 120 -7.17 -1.36 15.01
CA GLU A 120 -6.54 -0.94 16.27
C GLU A 120 -6.73 0.57 16.49
N ASP A 121 -5.64 1.34 16.46
CA ASP A 121 -5.62 2.79 16.65
C ASP A 121 -5.39 3.59 15.34
N GLU A 122 -5.44 2.94 14.17
CA GLU A 122 -5.22 3.57 12.86
C GLU A 122 -6.45 3.48 11.94
N LEU A 123 -6.59 4.49 11.07
CA LEU A 123 -7.56 4.49 9.98
C LEU A 123 -6.91 4.00 8.69
N VAL A 124 -7.46 2.93 8.11
CA VAL A 124 -6.98 2.39 6.85
C VAL A 124 -7.91 2.82 5.70
N GLY A 125 -7.36 3.45 4.67
CA GLY A 125 -8.15 4.02 3.58
C GLY A 125 -8.73 2.98 2.63
N PHE A 126 -10.01 3.14 2.27
CA PHE A 126 -10.63 2.44 1.14
C PHE A 126 -10.87 3.36 -0.05
N GLY A 127 -11.28 4.61 0.21
CA GLY A 127 -11.56 5.56 -0.86
C GLY A 127 -11.71 7.00 -0.41
N ARG A 128 -11.50 7.90 -1.39
CA ARG A 128 -11.84 9.33 -1.30
C ARG A 128 -12.67 9.69 -2.51
N ILE A 129 -13.96 9.89 -2.30
CA ILE A 129 -14.96 9.92 -3.33
C ILE A 129 -15.46 11.34 -3.56
N CYS A 130 -15.45 11.77 -4.81
CA CYS A 130 -16.04 13.02 -5.28
C CYS A 130 -16.65 12.82 -6.67
N SER A 131 -17.14 13.86 -7.33
CA SER A 131 -17.62 13.73 -8.72
C SER A 131 -16.50 13.39 -9.68
N SER A 132 -16.84 12.66 -10.75
CA SER A 132 -15.94 12.49 -11.88
C SER A 132 -15.85 13.77 -12.71
N GLY A 133 -14.70 14.05 -13.31
CA GLY A 133 -14.56 15.19 -14.23
C GLY A 133 -15.40 15.07 -15.52
N LYS A 134 -16.00 13.89 -15.78
CA LYS A 134 -16.88 13.64 -16.94
C LYS A 134 -18.37 13.79 -16.62
N SER A 135 -18.75 13.64 -15.36
CA SER A 135 -20.13 13.60 -14.89
C SER A 135 -20.17 13.96 -13.40
N THR A 136 -20.93 15.02 -13.10
CA THR A 136 -21.15 15.53 -11.73
C THR A 136 -22.00 14.61 -10.88
N THR A 137 -22.59 13.57 -11.47
CA THR A 137 -23.46 12.61 -10.77
C THR A 137 -22.85 11.21 -10.68
N THR A 138 -21.56 11.10 -11.00
CA THR A 138 -20.87 9.80 -11.03
C THR A 138 -19.75 9.80 -9.98
N PRO A 139 -19.81 8.89 -8.99
CA PRO A 139 -18.75 8.72 -8.00
C PRO A 139 -17.39 8.41 -8.65
N TYR A 140 -16.35 9.10 -8.18
CA TYR A 140 -14.96 8.96 -8.59
C TYR A 140 -14.05 8.84 -7.36
N ASN A 141 -13.23 7.78 -7.31
CA ASN A 141 -12.23 7.60 -6.27
C ASN A 141 -10.92 8.33 -6.63
N GLY A 142 -10.67 9.46 -5.97
CA GLY A 142 -9.45 10.26 -6.08
C GLY A 142 -8.27 9.73 -5.25
N MET A 143 -8.48 8.75 -4.37
CA MET A 143 -7.42 8.19 -3.53
C MET A 143 -6.36 7.47 -4.37
N SER A 144 -5.09 7.64 -4.00
CA SER A 144 -3.96 6.93 -4.62
C SER A 144 -3.74 5.57 -3.98
N ALA A 145 -3.24 4.61 -4.75
CA ALA A 145 -3.03 3.23 -4.30
C ALA A 145 -2.16 3.10 -3.02
N HIS A 146 -1.15 3.97 -2.83
CA HIS A 146 -0.31 3.93 -1.62
C HIS A 146 -1.01 4.40 -0.33
N LYS A 147 -2.24 4.90 -0.43
CA LYS A 147 -3.06 5.35 0.72
C LYS A 147 -4.23 4.40 1.00
N THR A 148 -4.38 3.35 0.21
CA THR A 148 -5.43 2.34 0.40
C THR A 148 -4.88 1.13 1.15
N LYS A 149 -5.75 0.41 1.86
CA LYS A 149 -5.45 -0.89 2.48
C LYS A 149 -4.72 -1.81 1.47
N GLY A 150 -3.58 -2.36 1.87
CA GLY A 150 -2.77 -3.26 1.03
C GLY A 150 -2.15 -2.62 -0.22
N GLY A 151 -2.14 -1.30 -0.36
CA GLY A 151 -1.47 -0.64 -1.49
C GLY A 151 -2.20 -0.76 -2.84
N VAL A 152 -3.45 -1.26 -2.84
CA VAL A 152 -4.23 -1.51 -4.06
C VAL A 152 -5.41 -0.54 -4.17
N LYS A 153 -5.39 0.31 -5.21
CA LYS A 153 -6.48 1.28 -5.46
C LYS A 153 -7.78 0.57 -5.86
N ILE A 154 -8.81 0.73 -5.04
CA ILE A 154 -10.18 0.37 -5.39
C ILE A 154 -10.66 1.23 -6.55
N GLN A 155 -11.09 0.59 -7.64
CA GLN A 155 -11.57 1.27 -8.84
C GLN A 155 -12.87 2.01 -8.58
N SER A 156 -13.04 3.22 -9.13
CA SER A 156 -14.23 4.05 -8.93
C SER A 156 -15.55 3.35 -9.29
N LYS A 157 -15.52 2.40 -10.25
CA LYS A 157 -16.72 1.63 -10.63
C LYS A 157 -17.23 0.75 -9.49
N LEU A 158 -16.35 0.22 -8.65
CA LEU A 158 -16.73 -0.71 -7.59
C LEU A 158 -17.54 -0.02 -6.49
N PHE A 159 -17.31 1.27 -6.23
CA PHE A 159 -18.13 2.05 -5.29
C PHE A 159 -19.58 2.26 -5.77
N ARG A 160 -19.89 1.98 -7.04
CA ARG A 160 -21.24 2.10 -7.61
C ARG A 160 -22.00 0.77 -7.63
N GLU A 161 -21.37 -0.27 -7.13
CA GLU A 161 -21.91 -1.61 -6.94
C GLU A 161 -21.71 -1.95 -5.46
N TRP A 162 -22.28 -3.06 -4.98
CA TRP A 162 -21.99 -3.50 -3.61
C TRP A 162 -20.52 -3.93 -3.53
N LEU A 163 -19.75 -3.19 -2.74
CA LEU A 163 -18.33 -3.38 -2.48
C LEU A 163 -18.15 -3.86 -1.05
N GLU A 164 -17.72 -5.10 -0.91
CA GLU A 164 -17.27 -5.68 0.36
C GLU A 164 -15.95 -5.03 0.78
N LEU A 165 -15.90 -4.56 2.02
CA LEU A 165 -14.71 -3.99 2.63
C LEU A 165 -14.23 -4.94 3.72
N ASP A 166 -12.92 -5.16 3.76
CA ASP A 166 -12.28 -5.96 4.79
C ASP A 166 -12.16 -5.13 6.09
N THR A 167 -13.30 -4.86 6.73
CA THR A 167 -13.43 -4.19 8.02
C THR A 167 -14.78 -4.53 8.66
N ASP A 168 -14.80 -4.64 9.98
CA ASP A 168 -16.00 -4.66 10.81
C ASP A 168 -16.29 -3.29 11.46
N HIS A 169 -15.42 -2.30 11.28
CA HIS A 169 -15.58 -0.95 11.80
C HIS A 169 -15.29 0.07 10.69
N LEU A 170 -16.34 0.42 9.95
CA LEU A 170 -16.28 1.41 8.89
C LEU A 170 -16.40 2.82 9.46
N VAL A 171 -15.48 3.70 9.06
CA VAL A 171 -15.50 5.13 9.35
C VAL A 171 -15.78 5.90 8.06
N VAL A 172 -16.86 6.67 8.07
CA VAL A 172 -17.30 7.50 6.94
C VAL A 172 -17.17 8.97 7.35
N GLY A 173 -16.33 9.72 6.63
CA GLY A 173 -16.19 11.17 6.82
C GLY A 173 -16.66 11.93 5.59
N PHE A 174 -17.27 13.08 5.75
CA PHE A 174 -17.51 14.00 4.65
C PHE A 174 -17.07 15.41 5.08
N ASP A 175 -16.20 16.02 4.27
CA ASP A 175 -15.75 17.38 4.53
C ASP A 175 -15.84 18.18 3.23
N SER A 176 -16.35 19.41 3.33
CA SER A 176 -16.36 20.41 2.26
C SER A 176 -15.42 21.58 2.57
N ASP A 177 -14.89 22.17 1.52
CA ASP A 177 -14.00 23.32 1.62
C ASP A 177 -14.79 24.64 1.78
N GLN A 178 -14.16 25.78 1.50
CA GLN A 178 -14.79 27.09 1.72
C GLN A 178 -15.61 27.61 0.54
N ASP A 179 -15.53 26.97 -0.62
CA ASP A 179 -16.13 27.44 -1.87
C ASP A 179 -16.89 26.27 -2.50
N THR A 180 -18.17 26.50 -2.85
CA THR A 180 -19.07 25.56 -3.55
C THR A 180 -19.99 24.73 -2.63
N GLU A 181 -21.20 24.49 -3.16
CA GLU A 181 -22.24 23.62 -2.62
C GLU A 181 -22.54 22.56 -3.69
N GLY A 182 -22.75 21.32 -3.27
CA GLY A 182 -23.06 20.20 -4.16
C GLY A 182 -24.35 19.49 -3.76
N ALA A 183 -24.87 18.64 -4.65
CA ALA A 183 -26.07 17.84 -4.36
C ALA A 183 -25.87 16.84 -3.20
N GLY A 184 -24.61 16.54 -2.86
CA GLY A 184 -24.24 15.65 -1.76
C GLY A 184 -24.08 14.19 -2.20
N PHE A 185 -24.45 13.24 -1.34
CA PHE A 185 -24.29 11.82 -1.60
C PHE A 185 -25.32 10.97 -0.84
N LEU A 186 -25.54 9.74 -1.32
CA LEU A 186 -26.19 8.66 -0.59
C LEU A 186 -25.25 7.45 -0.56
N LEU A 187 -24.80 7.09 0.63
CA LEU A 187 -24.05 5.86 0.90
C LEU A 187 -24.96 4.89 1.63
N ARG A 188 -25.01 3.64 1.17
CA ARG A 188 -25.73 2.56 1.83
C ARG A 188 -24.75 1.50 2.29
N TRP A 189 -25.04 0.86 3.42
CA TRP A 189 -24.25 -0.26 3.93
C TRP A 189 -25.13 -1.45 4.26
N ARG A 190 -24.48 -2.61 4.37
CA ARG A 190 -25.03 -3.83 4.97
C ARG A 190 -23.89 -4.66 5.57
N PHE A 191 -24.21 -5.48 6.57
CA PHE A 191 -23.30 -6.51 7.06
C PHE A 191 -23.41 -7.74 6.16
N GLU A 192 -22.27 -8.33 5.82
CA GLU A 192 -22.22 -9.62 5.15
C GLU A 192 -22.40 -10.74 6.18
N GLU A 193 -23.08 -11.82 5.77
CA GLU A 193 -23.25 -12.98 6.65
C GLU A 193 -21.88 -13.56 6.96
N SER A 194 -21.55 -13.73 8.25
CA SER A 194 -20.33 -14.45 8.64
C SER A 194 -20.34 -15.80 7.95
N ALA A 195 -19.35 -16.04 7.08
CA ALA A 195 -19.16 -17.36 6.51
C ALA A 195 -19.10 -18.36 7.66
N THR A 196 -20.12 -19.22 7.79
CA THR A 196 -20.16 -20.28 8.81
C THR A 196 -18.94 -21.14 8.56
N THR A 197 -17.86 -20.87 9.27
CA THR A 197 -16.59 -21.55 9.08
C THR A 197 -16.79 -22.95 9.64
N THR A 198 -17.25 -23.85 8.78
CA THR A 198 -17.28 -25.29 9.05
C THR A 198 -15.82 -25.70 9.11
N THR A 199 -15.25 -25.66 10.31
CA THR A 199 -13.91 -26.12 10.61
C THR A 199 -13.89 -27.64 10.45
N VAL A 200 -13.67 -28.10 9.21
CA VAL A 200 -13.24 -29.48 8.96
C VAL A 200 -11.76 -29.54 9.36
N VAL A 201 -11.53 -29.83 10.64
CA VAL A 201 -10.20 -30.15 11.16
C VAL A 201 -9.77 -31.47 10.53
N THR A 202 -9.09 -31.39 9.39
CA THR A 202 -8.36 -32.54 8.83
C THR A 202 -6.92 -32.43 9.30
N SER A 203 -6.66 -32.99 10.48
CA SER A 203 -5.31 -33.27 10.95
C SER A 203 -4.74 -34.41 10.10
N THR A 204 -3.90 -34.09 9.12
CA THR A 204 -2.95 -35.04 8.54
C THR A 204 -1.59 -34.37 8.44
N GLY A 205 -0.67 -34.78 9.32
CA GLY A 205 0.74 -34.49 9.14
C GLY A 205 1.28 -35.24 7.93
N TYR A 206 1.95 -34.50 7.03
CA TYR A 206 2.76 -34.98 5.89
C TYR A 206 3.69 -33.82 5.44
N PRO A 207 4.74 -34.11 4.63
CA PRO A 207 6.08 -33.48 4.66
C PRO A 207 6.15 -32.19 3.82
N PRO A 208 7.31 -31.48 3.73
CA PRO A 208 7.39 -30.20 3.01
C PRO A 208 6.91 -30.34 1.57
N GLU A 209 5.99 -29.45 1.16
CA GLU A 209 5.41 -29.44 -0.17
C GLU A 209 6.46 -29.10 -1.25
N PRO A 210 6.52 -29.86 -2.35
CA PRO A 210 7.18 -29.40 -3.57
C PRO A 210 6.24 -28.43 -4.27
N GLY A 211 6.50 -27.13 -4.18
CA GLY A 211 5.62 -26.16 -4.84
C GLY A 211 5.82 -24.68 -4.53
N THR A 212 6.87 -24.26 -3.82
CA THR A 212 7.21 -22.83 -3.82
C THR A 212 7.69 -22.47 -5.23
N THR A 213 6.99 -21.53 -5.86
CA THR A 213 7.44 -21.01 -7.16
C THR A 213 8.78 -20.31 -6.95
N ILE A 214 9.68 -20.33 -7.95
CA ILE A 214 10.97 -19.62 -7.90
C ILE A 214 10.80 -18.14 -7.52
N LEU A 215 9.66 -17.56 -7.86
CA LEU A 215 9.33 -16.19 -7.47
C LEU A 215 9.06 -16.07 -5.96
N ALA A 216 8.38 -17.03 -5.34
CA ALA A 216 8.16 -17.04 -3.90
C ALA A 216 9.48 -17.24 -3.13
N ASP A 217 10.39 -18.10 -3.62
CA ASP A 217 11.71 -18.28 -3.01
C ASP A 217 12.54 -16.99 -3.11
N PHE A 218 12.52 -16.34 -4.28
CA PHE A 218 13.19 -15.05 -4.49
C PHE A 218 12.57 -13.90 -3.67
N GLU A 219 11.25 -13.92 -3.46
CA GLU A 219 10.54 -12.95 -2.61
C GLU A 219 10.95 -13.11 -1.14
N ASN A 220 11.00 -14.34 -0.64
CA ASN A 220 11.45 -14.65 0.72
C ASN A 220 12.92 -14.24 0.95
N ASP A 221 13.82 -14.58 0.01
CA ASP A 221 15.23 -14.23 0.11
C ASP A 221 15.47 -12.71 0.09
N LEU A 222 14.64 -11.95 -0.65
CA LEU A 222 14.69 -10.49 -0.64
C LEU A 222 14.14 -9.92 0.67
N GLU A 223 13.03 -10.44 1.20
CA GLU A 223 12.46 -9.97 2.46
C GLU A 223 13.43 -10.15 3.64
N ASP A 224 14.17 -11.26 3.68
CA ASP A 224 15.19 -11.50 4.70
C ASP A 224 16.33 -10.46 4.62
N VAL A 225 16.82 -10.17 3.41
CA VAL A 225 17.84 -9.12 3.18
C VAL A 225 17.34 -7.75 3.64
N PHE A 226 16.10 -7.37 3.32
CA PHE A 226 15.56 -6.06 3.70
C PHE A 226 15.27 -5.96 5.20
N THR A 227 14.87 -7.06 5.84
CA THR A 227 14.61 -7.14 7.28
C THR A 227 15.90 -6.96 8.10
N GLU A 228 17.02 -7.51 7.63
CA GLU A 228 18.32 -7.32 8.29
C GLU A 228 18.94 -5.93 8.05
N MET A 229 18.56 -5.26 6.95
CA MET A 229 19.24 -4.05 6.47
C MET A 229 18.75 -2.71 7.06
N ILE A 230 17.53 -2.61 7.61
CA ILE A 230 16.89 -1.29 7.77
C ILE A 230 16.21 -1.10 9.15
N HIS A 231 16.66 -0.10 9.92
CA HIS A 231 15.93 0.39 11.10
C HIS A 231 14.58 1.07 10.75
N SER A 232 13.62 1.01 11.69
CA SER A 232 12.17 0.86 11.46
C SER A 232 11.48 1.81 10.47
N ASP A 233 11.94 3.04 10.28
CA ASP A 233 11.14 4.02 9.52
C ASP A 233 11.45 4.01 8.02
N ARG A 234 12.64 3.52 7.64
CA ARG A 234 13.06 3.42 6.22
C ARG A 234 12.72 2.05 5.61
N HIS A 235 12.47 1.07 6.47
CA HIS A 235 12.15 -0.31 6.09
C HIS A 235 10.82 -0.36 5.34
N GLU A 236 9.81 0.32 5.88
CA GLU A 236 8.48 0.37 5.31
C GLU A 236 8.45 1.03 3.91
N LEU A 237 9.25 2.08 3.69
CA LEU A 237 9.36 2.71 2.36
C LEU A 237 10.05 1.79 1.35
N ALA A 238 11.11 1.08 1.76
CA ALA A 238 11.81 0.13 0.91
C ALA A 238 10.91 -1.06 0.55
N ASN A 239 10.20 -1.64 1.52
CA ASN A 239 9.25 -2.74 1.30
C ASN A 239 8.10 -2.32 0.38
N ARG A 240 7.52 -1.13 0.59
CA ARG A 240 6.51 -0.59 -0.35
C ARG A 240 7.05 -0.40 -1.77
N HIS A 241 8.34 -0.12 -1.94
CA HIS A 241 8.94 -0.02 -3.27
C HIS A 241 9.19 -1.39 -3.89
N LEU A 242 9.62 -2.35 -3.07
CA LEU A 242 9.81 -3.76 -3.44
C LEU A 242 8.48 -4.40 -3.87
N GLU A 243 7.46 -4.34 -3.03
CA GLU A 243 6.11 -4.86 -3.33
C GLU A 243 5.55 -4.26 -4.63
N ARG A 244 5.73 -2.96 -4.87
CA ARG A 244 5.29 -2.33 -6.13
C ARG A 244 6.05 -2.85 -7.35
N LEU A 245 7.31 -3.24 -7.18
CA LEU A 245 8.12 -3.81 -8.26
C LEU A 245 7.69 -5.26 -8.52
N LEU A 246 7.51 -6.06 -7.46
CA LEU A 246 7.05 -7.45 -7.51
C LEU A 246 5.62 -7.57 -8.06
N ASN A 247 4.67 -6.77 -7.57
CA ASN A 247 3.30 -6.76 -8.08
C ASN A 247 3.23 -6.42 -9.58
N ARG A 248 4.10 -5.53 -10.06
CA ARG A 248 4.20 -5.22 -11.50
C ARG A 248 4.77 -6.40 -12.28
N PHE A 249 5.67 -7.15 -11.67
CA PHE A 249 6.31 -8.30 -12.28
C PHE A 249 5.31 -9.46 -12.38
N GLN A 250 4.66 -9.81 -11.27
CA GLN A 250 3.55 -10.76 -11.20
C GLN A 250 2.40 -10.37 -12.16
N SER A 251 2.03 -9.09 -12.24
CA SER A 251 1.04 -8.61 -13.22
C SER A 251 1.49 -8.76 -14.69
N GLY A 252 2.80 -8.77 -14.93
CA GLY A 252 3.38 -9.12 -16.23
C GLY A 252 3.28 -10.61 -16.51
N LEU A 253 3.68 -11.45 -15.53
CA LEU A 253 3.68 -12.91 -15.65
C LEU A 253 2.28 -13.51 -15.75
N SER A 254 1.30 -12.96 -15.04
CA SER A 254 -0.11 -13.38 -15.17
C SER A 254 -0.70 -13.16 -16.58
N ARG A 255 -0.03 -12.38 -17.44
CA ARG A 255 -0.42 -12.18 -18.84
C ARG A 255 0.28 -13.15 -19.80
N CYS A 256 1.09 -14.08 -19.28
CA CYS A 256 1.72 -15.13 -20.07
C CYS A 256 0.63 -16.06 -20.65
N PRO A 257 0.59 -16.26 -21.98
CA PRO A 257 -0.40 -17.14 -22.61
C PRO A 257 -0.32 -18.60 -22.14
N ASN A 258 0.86 -19.02 -21.69
CA ASN A 258 1.18 -20.42 -21.38
C ASN A 258 1.08 -20.76 -19.88
N GLY A 259 0.57 -19.86 -19.03
CA GLY A 259 0.63 -20.00 -17.57
C GLY A 259 2.02 -19.70 -17.01
N ASP A 260 2.27 -20.00 -15.74
CA ASP A 260 3.52 -19.74 -15.02
C ASP A 260 4.71 -20.62 -15.46
N GLN A 261 4.50 -21.56 -16.40
CA GLN A 261 5.43 -22.53 -16.98
C GLN A 261 6.76 -22.69 -16.22
N THR A 262 6.63 -23.24 -15.01
CA THR A 262 7.72 -23.71 -14.16
C THR A 262 8.30 -25.06 -14.62
N GLU A 263 7.86 -25.60 -15.77
CA GLU A 263 8.41 -26.87 -16.31
C GLU A 263 9.85 -26.74 -16.82
N ARG A 264 10.33 -25.52 -17.11
CA ARG A 264 11.77 -25.30 -17.22
C ARG A 264 12.35 -25.24 -15.81
N GLU A 265 13.32 -26.11 -15.56
CA GLU A 265 14.18 -26.07 -14.37
C GLU A 265 15.00 -24.77 -14.43
N ILE A 266 14.37 -23.66 -14.04
CA ILE A 266 15.04 -22.40 -13.80
C ILE A 266 15.83 -22.63 -12.52
N ILE A 267 17.14 -22.46 -12.62
CA ILE A 267 18.02 -22.52 -11.46
C ILE A 267 17.61 -21.35 -10.57
N GLY A 268 17.15 -21.67 -9.36
CA GLY A 268 16.76 -20.68 -8.36
C GLY A 268 17.89 -19.69 -8.05
N PRO A 269 17.58 -18.58 -7.38
CA PRO A 269 18.59 -17.63 -6.95
C PRO A 269 19.75 -18.32 -6.22
N ASP A 270 21.00 -17.93 -6.51
CA ASP A 270 22.14 -18.36 -5.69
C ASP A 270 22.08 -17.63 -4.33
N PRO A 271 21.83 -18.34 -3.21
CA PRO A 271 21.69 -17.70 -1.89
C PRO A 271 22.95 -16.94 -1.47
N ALA A 272 24.12 -17.30 -2.00
CA ALA A 272 25.38 -16.60 -1.72
C ALA A 272 25.42 -15.17 -2.29
N VAL A 273 24.50 -14.82 -3.20
CA VAL A 273 24.41 -13.49 -3.81
C VAL A 273 23.60 -12.52 -2.95
N PHE A 274 22.74 -13.03 -2.05
CA PHE A 274 21.85 -12.25 -1.18
C PHE A 274 22.55 -11.79 0.10
N ASP A 275 23.73 -11.18 -0.07
CA ASP A 275 24.39 -10.45 0.99
C ASP A 275 23.87 -8.99 0.98
N PRO A 276 23.35 -8.49 2.11
CA PRO A 276 22.99 -7.09 2.31
C PRO A 276 23.95 -6.04 1.74
N VAL A 277 25.26 -6.30 1.76
CA VAL A 277 26.25 -5.35 1.24
C VAL A 277 26.54 -5.52 -0.26
N ASN A 278 26.06 -6.60 -0.88
CA ASN A 278 26.27 -6.95 -2.28
C ASN A 278 25.10 -6.54 -3.18
N ILE A 279 24.69 -5.27 -3.13
CA ILE A 279 23.56 -4.74 -3.92
C ILE A 279 23.75 -4.97 -5.44
N ASP A 280 24.99 -4.95 -5.92
CA ASP A 280 25.31 -5.21 -7.33
C ASP A 280 25.08 -6.67 -7.72
N GLY A 281 25.38 -7.61 -6.81
CA GLY A 281 25.07 -9.03 -6.98
C GLY A 281 23.56 -9.25 -7.02
N ILE A 282 22.82 -8.66 -6.08
CA ILE A 282 21.35 -8.75 -6.04
C ILE A 282 20.74 -8.14 -7.32
N GLU A 283 21.26 -7.01 -7.83
CA GLU A 283 20.82 -6.42 -9.10
C GLU A 283 21.03 -7.39 -10.27
N GLN A 284 22.18 -8.04 -10.35
CA GLN A 284 22.51 -8.99 -11.42
C GLN A 284 21.62 -10.22 -11.37
N GLU A 285 21.42 -10.79 -10.18
CA GLU A 285 20.62 -12.00 -10.03
C GLU A 285 19.13 -11.74 -10.29
N TRP A 286 18.62 -10.58 -9.84
CA TRP A 286 17.27 -10.15 -10.19
C TRP A 286 17.09 -10.06 -11.71
N ASN A 287 18.04 -9.41 -12.41
CA ASN A 287 17.98 -9.31 -13.87
C ASN A 287 18.05 -10.68 -14.56
N ARG A 288 18.87 -11.62 -14.05
CA ARG A 288 18.96 -12.99 -14.58
C ARG A 288 17.62 -13.71 -14.47
N VAL A 289 17.07 -13.79 -13.26
CA VAL A 289 15.78 -14.46 -12.98
C VAL A 289 14.66 -13.83 -13.81
N ASN A 290 14.63 -12.50 -13.94
CA ASN A 290 13.60 -11.81 -14.73
C ASN A 290 13.75 -12.06 -16.23
N SER A 291 14.99 -12.12 -16.75
CA SER A 291 15.24 -12.46 -18.16
C SER A 291 14.74 -13.87 -18.47
N GLU A 292 15.10 -14.85 -17.64
CA GLU A 292 14.72 -16.26 -17.84
C GLU A 292 13.19 -16.45 -17.78
N LEU A 293 12.52 -15.82 -16.81
CA LEU A 293 11.06 -15.87 -16.69
C LEU A 293 10.34 -15.17 -17.86
N LEU A 294 10.84 -14.01 -18.31
CA LEU A 294 10.23 -13.26 -19.41
C LEU A 294 10.57 -13.81 -20.80
N GLU A 295 11.67 -14.54 -20.95
CA GLU A 295 12.01 -15.25 -22.19
C GLU A 295 11.22 -16.57 -22.31
N GLY A 296 10.98 -17.26 -21.19
CA GLY A 296 10.09 -18.43 -21.15
C GLY A 296 8.62 -18.06 -21.33
N CYS A 297 8.24 -16.90 -20.80
CA CYS A 297 6.94 -16.32 -21.06
C CYS A 297 6.92 -15.69 -22.46
N GLU A 298 6.31 -16.37 -23.44
CA GLU A 298 6.05 -15.85 -24.79
C GLU A 298 5.05 -14.66 -24.76
N LEU A 299 5.36 -13.58 -24.03
CA LEU A 299 4.57 -12.37 -24.02
C LEU A 299 4.42 -11.92 -25.46
N ALA A 300 3.18 -11.94 -25.96
CA ALA A 300 2.87 -11.59 -27.33
C ALA A 300 3.48 -10.23 -27.73
N TYR A 301 3.67 -9.32 -26.77
CA TYR A 301 4.35 -8.04 -27.01
C TYR A 301 5.87 -8.16 -27.24
N MET A 302 6.58 -9.07 -26.57
CA MET A 302 8.02 -9.30 -26.76
C MET A 302 8.27 -10.14 -28.02
N VAL A 303 7.49 -11.21 -28.21
CA VAL A 303 7.62 -12.15 -29.34
C VAL A 303 7.26 -11.46 -30.67
N ASN A 304 6.15 -10.72 -30.74
CA ASN A 304 5.71 -10.10 -32.00
C ASN A 304 6.59 -8.93 -32.47
N ASN A 305 7.43 -8.38 -31.58
CA ASN A 305 8.31 -7.24 -31.90
C ASN A 305 9.81 -7.64 -31.92
N GLY A 306 10.14 -8.92 -31.73
CA GLY A 306 11.54 -9.38 -31.68
C GLY A 306 12.37 -8.71 -30.57
N MET A 307 11.72 -8.33 -29.47
CA MET A 307 12.35 -7.62 -28.35
C MET A 307 12.89 -8.62 -27.33
N ASP A 308 14.17 -8.50 -26.99
CA ASP A 308 14.78 -9.23 -25.87
C ASP A 308 14.49 -8.53 -24.53
N TYR A 309 14.74 -9.21 -23.40
CA TYR A 309 14.57 -8.64 -22.07
C TYR A 309 15.35 -7.33 -21.89
N SER A 310 16.55 -7.25 -22.46
CA SER A 310 17.45 -6.09 -22.38
C SER A 310 16.85 -4.82 -23.00
N SER A 311 16.00 -4.98 -24.01
CA SER A 311 15.29 -3.90 -24.70
C SER A 311 14.03 -3.43 -23.97
N THR A 312 13.57 -4.16 -22.94
CA THR A 312 12.41 -3.77 -22.14
C THR A 312 12.75 -2.66 -21.13
N SER A 313 11.72 -2.14 -20.45
CA SER A 313 11.94 -1.17 -19.36
C SER A 313 12.41 -1.80 -18.04
N TRP A 314 12.44 -3.14 -17.93
CA TRP A 314 12.72 -3.85 -16.67
C TRP A 314 14.13 -3.65 -16.13
N PRO A 315 15.22 -3.83 -16.93
CA PRO A 315 16.58 -3.60 -16.43
C PRO A 315 16.76 -2.21 -15.83
N ARG A 316 16.17 -1.19 -16.48
CA ARG A 316 16.21 0.20 -15.99
C ARG A 316 15.43 0.40 -14.69
N ARG A 317 14.31 -0.31 -14.50
CA ARG A 317 13.49 -0.21 -13.29
C ARG A 317 14.17 -0.86 -12.10
N ILE A 318 14.74 -2.06 -12.30
CA ILE A 318 15.51 -2.79 -11.29
C ILE A 318 16.71 -1.95 -10.87
N ARG A 319 17.51 -1.44 -11.82
CA ARG A 319 18.64 -0.54 -11.50
C ARG A 319 18.22 0.68 -10.69
N ARG A 320 17.16 1.38 -11.09
CA ARG A 320 16.65 2.55 -10.34
C ARG A 320 16.15 2.19 -8.94
N PHE A 321 15.62 0.99 -8.76
CA PHE A 321 15.26 0.49 -7.44
C PHE A 321 16.52 0.25 -6.60
N MET A 322 17.51 -0.46 -7.13
CA MET A 322 18.79 -0.71 -6.45
C MET A 322 19.55 0.57 -6.12
N ASP A 323 19.59 1.55 -7.03
CA ASP A 323 20.16 2.88 -6.75
C ASP A 323 19.48 3.59 -5.59
N ARG A 324 18.16 3.39 -5.42
CA ARG A 324 17.46 3.92 -4.25
C ARG A 324 17.90 3.19 -2.99
N ILE A 325 18.02 1.87 -3.01
CA ILE A 325 18.52 1.11 -1.86
C ILE A 325 19.93 1.58 -1.49
N ARG A 326 20.86 1.69 -2.47
CA ARG A 326 22.22 2.23 -2.27
C ARG A 326 22.20 3.60 -1.57
N ARG A 327 21.32 4.52 -1.99
CA ARG A 327 21.14 5.83 -1.32
C ARG A 327 20.69 5.71 0.12
N HIS A 328 19.70 4.88 0.38
CA HIS A 328 19.13 4.76 1.73
C HIS A 328 20.13 4.14 2.70
N MET A 329 21.02 3.29 2.20
CA MET A 329 22.11 2.67 2.95
C MET A 329 23.37 3.55 3.08
N GLY A 330 23.41 4.72 2.43
CA GLY A 330 24.62 5.56 2.42
C GLY A 330 25.80 4.96 1.65
N LEU A 331 25.54 4.02 0.73
CA LEU A 331 26.59 3.35 -0.06
C LEU A 331 27.05 4.18 -1.28
N GLU A 332 26.46 5.35 -1.54
CA GLU A 332 26.85 6.21 -2.67
C GLU A 332 28.28 6.75 -2.56
N GLU A 333 28.87 6.84 -1.36
CA GLU A 333 30.23 7.37 -1.18
C GLU A 333 31.34 6.33 -1.43
N LEU A 334 31.02 5.03 -1.46
CA LEU A 334 32.01 3.98 -1.68
C LEU A 334 32.29 3.70 -3.17
N GLY A 335 31.48 4.25 -4.08
CA GLY A 335 31.54 3.97 -5.52
C GLY A 335 32.58 4.76 -6.32
N GLN A 336 33.42 5.59 -5.69
CA GLN A 336 34.42 6.40 -6.40
C GLN A 336 35.85 6.27 -5.89
N THR A 337 36.13 5.47 -4.85
CA THR A 337 37.50 5.08 -4.54
C THR A 337 37.77 3.72 -5.17
N SER A 338 38.68 3.70 -6.14
CA SER A 338 39.17 2.49 -6.78
C SER A 338 39.50 1.42 -5.74
N LEU A 339 38.96 0.22 -5.92
CA LEU A 339 39.40 -1.03 -5.27
C LEU A 339 40.81 -1.43 -5.72
N GLU A 340 41.79 -0.55 -5.56
CA GLU A 340 43.20 -0.90 -5.58
C GLU A 340 43.78 -0.60 -4.19
N SER A 341 44.19 -1.67 -3.51
CA SER A 341 45.00 -1.71 -2.28
C SER A 341 44.32 -1.47 -0.92
N ILE A 342 43.55 -2.47 -0.46
CA ILE A 342 43.58 -2.84 0.96
C ILE A 342 44.18 -4.25 1.04
N SER A 343 45.51 -4.34 1.05
CA SER A 343 46.23 -5.53 1.50
C SER A 343 46.34 -5.48 3.01
N ILE A 344 45.53 -6.27 3.71
CA ILE A 344 45.68 -6.50 5.14
C ILE A 344 46.81 -7.54 5.30
N HIS A 345 47.99 -7.07 5.72
CA HIS A 345 49.06 -7.96 6.15
C HIS A 345 48.72 -8.54 7.53
N PHE A 346 48.36 -9.83 7.57
CA PHE A 346 48.47 -10.61 8.80
C PHE A 346 49.92 -11.07 8.94
N SER A 347 50.61 -10.55 9.94
CA SER A 347 51.88 -11.12 10.41
C SER A 347 51.58 -12.19 11.46
N SER A 348 52.19 -13.35 11.25
CA SER A 348 52.17 -14.57 12.08
C SER A 348 52.75 -14.40 13.47
#